data_AF-A0A2H0QEW4-F1
#
_entry.id   AF-A0A2H0QEW4-F1
#
_cell.length_a   1.000
_cell.length_b   1.000
_cell.length_c   1.000
_cell.angle_alpha   90.00
_cell.angle_beta   90.00
_cell.angle_gamma   90.00
#
_symmetry.space_group_name_H-M   'P 1'
#
loop_
_entity.id
_entity.type
_entity.pdbx_description
1 polymer ?
#
loop_
_entity_poly.entity_id
_entity_poly.type
_entity_poly.pdbx_seq_one_letter_code
_entity_poly.pdbx_strand_id
1 'polypeptide(L)'
;MILIVILSLLSVIFMTVAAYFFVPLKSVEPFVIQIDESTGVTEIVSSKKIKEYSANESLVKFFSMRYIYSRENYNFRLIDENNEVVRVMSSPEVFYHFRRYIDPANPGSPYNIFGTKIERF
;
A
#
# COMPACT_ATOMS: atom_id res chain seq x y z
N MET A 1 -33.45 -22.08 -42.50
CA MET A 1 -33.38 -22.32 -41.04
C MET A 1 -31.99 -21.99 -40.48
N ILE A 2 -30.91 -22.63 -40.97
CA ILE A 2 -29.52 -22.40 -40.50
C ILE A 2 -29.05 -20.94 -40.63
N LEU A 3 -29.38 -20.25 -41.72
CA LEU A 3 -28.98 -18.84 -41.91
C LEU A 3 -29.55 -17.90 -40.82
N ILE A 4 -30.81 -18.13 -40.43
CA ILE A 4 -31.49 -17.33 -39.40
C ILE A 4 -30.85 -17.58 -38.03
N VAL A 5 -30.46 -18.82 -37.74
CA VAL A 5 -29.77 -19.20 -36.49
C VAL A 5 -28.41 -18.49 -36.39
N ILE A 6 -27.64 -18.46 -37.49
CA ILE A 6 -26.33 -17.79 -37.53
C ILE A 6 -26.49 -16.28 -37.31
N LEU A 7 -27.47 -15.65 -37.95
CA LEU A 7 -27.77 -14.22 -37.78
C LEU A 7 -28.18 -13.90 -36.34
N SER A 8 -28.99 -14.75 -35.70
CA SER A 8 -29.38 -14.56 -34.29
C SER A 8 -28.22 -14.74 -33.31
N LEU A 9 -27.26 -15.64 -33.60
CA LEU A 9 -26.07 -15.80 -32.77
C LEU A 9 -25.14 -14.59 -32.88
N LEU A 10 -24.96 -14.08 -34.11
CA LEU A 10 -24.16 -12.88 -34.36
C LEU A 10 -24.73 -11.63 -33.67
N SER A 11 -26.05 -11.46 -33.65
CA SER A 11 -26.67 -10.29 -33.00
C SER A 11 -26.49 -10.31 -31.48
N VAL A 12 -26.58 -11.49 -30.84
CA VAL A 12 -26.35 -11.64 -29.39
C VAL A 12 -24.90 -11.33 -29.04
N ILE A 13 -23.94 -11.81 -29.83
CA ILE A 13 -22.51 -11.53 -29.62
C ILE A 13 -22.25 -10.03 -29.75
N PHE A 14 -22.78 -9.40 -30.80
CA PHE A 14 -22.60 -7.97 -31.04
C PHE A 14 -23.17 -7.12 -29.90
N MET A 15 -24.36 -7.46 -29.39
CA MET A 15 -25.01 -6.76 -28.29
C MET A 15 -24.23 -6.91 -26.97
N THR A 16 -23.65 -8.08 -26.72
CA THR A 16 -22.82 -8.34 -25.52
C THR A 16 -21.53 -7.52 -25.55
N VAL A 17 -20.87 -7.47 -26.71
CA VAL A 17 -19.66 -6.66 -26.90
C VAL A 17 -19.97 -5.17 -26.74
N ALA A 18 -21.06 -4.69 -27.34
CA ALA A 18 -21.50 -3.30 -27.18
C ALA A 18 -21.76 -2.96 -25.71
N ALA A 19 -22.48 -3.83 -24.97
CA ALA A 19 -22.74 -3.64 -23.55
C ALA A 19 -21.45 -3.54 -22.74
N TYR A 20 -20.46 -4.39 -23.01
CA TYR A 20 -19.15 -4.35 -22.34
C TYR A 20 -18.44 -2.99 -22.53
N PHE A 21 -18.54 -2.39 -23.71
CA PHE A 21 -17.96 -1.07 -23.99
C PHE A 21 -18.77 0.10 -23.39
N PHE A 22 -20.07 -0.08 -23.12
CA PHE A 22 -20.92 0.96 -22.51
C PHE A 22 -20.97 0.92 -20.97
N VAL A 23 -20.68 -0.23 -20.33
CA VAL A 23 -20.58 -0.35 -18.87
C VAL A 23 -19.57 0.62 -18.21
N PRO A 24 -18.38 0.93 -18.78
CA PRO A 24 -17.39 1.76 -18.09
C PRO A 24 -17.73 3.26 -18.02
N LEU A 25 -18.85 3.74 -18.56
CA LEU A 25 -19.14 5.19 -18.62
C LEU A 25 -19.64 5.83 -17.32
N LYS A 26 -19.81 5.07 -16.24
CA LYS A 26 -20.20 5.63 -14.94
C LYS A 26 -19.05 5.53 -13.93
N SER A 27 -18.07 6.42 -14.07
CA SER A 27 -17.14 6.72 -12.98
C SER A 27 -17.91 7.52 -11.93
N VAL A 28 -18.31 6.88 -10.83
CA VAL A 28 -18.77 7.60 -9.64
C VAL A 28 -17.50 8.08 -8.96
N GLU A 29 -17.15 9.36 -9.15
CA GLU A 29 -16.06 9.96 -8.38
C GLU A 29 -16.47 9.95 -6.90
N PRO A 30 -15.79 9.18 -6.03
CA PRO A 30 -16.14 9.14 -4.62
C PRO A 30 -15.71 10.46 -3.98
N PHE A 31 -16.66 11.21 -3.41
CA PHE A 31 -16.38 12.39 -2.60
C PHE A 31 -16.61 12.05 -1.12
N VAL A 32 -15.64 12.40 -0.27
CA VAL A 32 -15.79 12.33 1.18
C VAL A 32 -16.11 13.74 1.66
N ILE A 33 -17.26 13.93 2.30
CA ILE A 33 -17.60 15.18 2.97
C ILE A 33 -17.08 15.06 4.40
N GLN A 34 -16.13 15.91 4.80
CA GLN A 34 -15.77 16.06 6.20
C GLN A 34 -16.53 17.26 6.77
N ILE A 35 -17.18 17.07 7.91
CA ILE A 35 -17.85 18.13 8.66
C ILE A 35 -16.89 18.54 9.76
N ASP A 36 -16.38 19.77 9.71
CA ASP A 36 -15.63 20.33 10.83
C ASP A 36 -16.59 20.60 11.99
N GLU A 37 -16.44 19.83 13.07
CA GLU A 37 -17.30 19.89 14.27
C GLU A 37 -17.27 21.27 14.96
N SER A 38 -16.26 22.10 14.71
CA SER A 38 -16.10 23.40 15.36
C SER A 38 -16.79 24.56 14.63
N THR A 39 -17.01 24.43 13.30
CA THR A 39 -17.53 25.53 12.46
C THR A 39 -18.72 25.15 11.59
N GLY A 40 -19.02 23.86 11.42
CA GLY A 40 -20.17 23.38 10.63
C GLY A 40 -20.04 23.62 9.12
N VAL A 41 -18.87 24.05 8.64
CA VAL A 41 -18.61 24.25 7.21
C VAL A 41 -18.31 22.91 6.56
N THR A 42 -19.06 22.55 5.52
CA THR A 42 -18.83 21.34 4.74
C THR A 42 -17.71 21.59 3.72
N GLU A 43 -16.56 20.95 3.91
CA GLU A 43 -15.49 20.95 2.92
C GLU A 43 -15.56 19.66 2.08
N ILE A 44 -15.57 19.80 0.75
CA ILE A 44 -15.44 18.67 -0.15
C ILE A 44 -13.99 18.21 -0.08
N VAL A 45 -13.72 17.09 0.60
CA VAL A 45 -12.39 16.50 0.60
C VAL A 45 -12.20 15.84 -0.76
N SER A 46 -11.67 16.63 -1.70
CA SER A 46 -11.16 16.14 -2.97
C SER A 46 -10.25 14.94 -2.68
N SER A 47 -10.45 13.83 -3.39
CA SER A 47 -9.56 12.67 -3.29
C SER A 47 -8.16 13.13 -3.64
N LYS A 48 -7.36 13.48 -2.62
CA LYS A 48 -6.03 14.03 -2.84
C LYS A 48 -5.24 13.03 -3.65
N LYS A 49 -4.88 13.41 -4.87
CA LYS A 49 -4.02 12.61 -5.74
C LYS A 49 -2.76 12.29 -4.94
N ILE A 50 -2.28 11.06 -5.01
CA ILE A 50 -1.06 10.54 -4.33
C ILE A 50 0.12 11.55 -4.36
N LYS A 51 0.20 12.38 -5.42
CA LYS A 51 1.14 13.50 -5.56
C LYS A 51 1.12 14.54 -4.42
N GLU A 52 -0.01 14.85 -3.81
CA GLU A 52 -0.08 15.82 -2.71
C GLU A 52 0.40 15.24 -1.37
N TYR A 53 0.22 13.93 -1.14
CA TYR A 53 0.78 13.28 0.05
C TYR A 53 2.31 13.20 -0.01
N SER A 54 2.89 12.96 -1.19
CA SER A 54 4.35 13.04 -1.40
C SER A 54 4.92 14.46 -1.32
N ALA A 55 4.08 15.49 -1.36
CA ALA A 55 4.50 16.89 -1.25
C ALA A 55 4.57 17.39 0.21
N ASN A 56 4.02 16.63 1.17
CA ASN A 56 4.11 16.99 2.59
C ASN A 56 5.45 16.50 3.15
N GLU A 57 6.40 17.42 3.26
CA GLU A 57 7.75 17.16 3.80
C GLU A 57 7.71 16.53 5.20
N SER A 58 6.76 16.92 6.05
CA SER A 58 6.64 16.37 7.40
C SER A 58 6.26 14.89 7.40
N LEU A 59 5.38 14.47 6.48
CA LEU A 59 5.03 13.05 6.32
C LEU A 59 6.21 12.24 5.78
N VAL A 60 6.88 12.74 4.74
CA VAL A 60 8.07 12.09 4.18
C VAL A 60 9.15 11.91 5.24
N LYS A 61 9.42 12.96 6.04
CA LYS A 61 10.38 12.91 7.13
C LYS A 61 9.96 11.92 8.21
N PHE A 62 8.69 11.93 8.62
CA PHE A 62 8.17 11.00 9.63
C PHE A 62 8.35 9.54 9.18
N PHE A 63 7.87 9.19 7.99
CA PHE A 63 7.96 7.81 7.49
C PHE A 63 9.40 7.38 7.21
N SER A 64 10.25 8.28 6.71
CA SER A 64 11.68 8.00 6.51
C SER A 64 12.38 7.71 7.84
N MET A 65 12.16 8.55 8.86
CA MET A 65 12.72 8.35 10.19
C MET A 65 12.19 7.07 10.84
N ARG A 66 10.90 6.79 10.72
CA ARG A 66 10.30 5.54 11.23
C ARG A 66 10.92 4.31 10.57
N TYR A 67 11.12 4.34 9.26
CA TYR A 67 11.75 3.25 8.52
C TYR A 67 13.20 3.02 8.94
N ILE A 68 14.01 4.08 8.99
CA ILE A 68 15.41 4.01 9.40
C ILE A 68 15.51 3.51 10.85
N TYR A 69 14.69 4.05 11.75
CA TYR A 69 14.68 3.62 13.14
C TYR A 69 14.34 2.14 13.27
N SER A 70 13.25 1.66 12.66
CA SER A 70 12.88 0.24 12.74
C SER A 70 13.88 -0.69 12.05
N ARG A 71 14.59 -0.24 11.01
CA ARG A 71 15.58 -1.06 10.30
C ARG A 71 16.92 -1.17 11.02
N GLU A 72 17.38 -0.07 11.61
CA GLU A 72 18.73 0.02 12.19
C GLU A 72 18.72 -0.18 13.72
N ASN A 73 17.59 0.06 14.40
CA ASN A 73 17.50 -0.14 15.84
C ASN A 73 17.26 -1.62 16.16
N TYR A 74 18.17 -2.19 16.94
CA TYR A 74 18.01 -3.52 17.48
C TYR A 74 17.48 -3.47 18.91
N ASN A 75 16.19 -3.82 19.08
CA ASN A 75 15.57 -4.04 20.38
C ASN A 75 14.83 -5.37 20.37
N PHE A 76 15.32 -6.34 21.14
CA PHE A 76 14.75 -7.69 21.19
C PHE A 76 13.25 -7.72 21.52
N ARG A 77 12.74 -6.74 22.31
CA ARG A 77 11.30 -6.69 22.66
C ARG A 77 10.42 -6.17 21.53
N LEU A 78 10.96 -5.34 20.65
CA LEU A 78 10.23 -4.68 19.57
C LEU A 78 10.60 -5.25 18.20
N ILE A 79 11.36 -6.34 18.18
CA ILE A 79 12.01 -6.83 16.97
C ILE A 79 11.01 -7.30 15.91
N ASP A 80 9.94 -7.95 16.34
CA ASP A 80 8.88 -8.43 15.44
C ASP A 80 8.11 -7.25 14.84
N GLU A 81 7.79 -6.23 15.66
CA GLU A 81 7.12 -5.01 15.21
C GLU A 81 8.00 -4.22 14.23
N ASN A 82 9.27 -4.04 14.56
CA ASN A 82 10.23 -3.35 13.71
C ASN A 82 10.41 -4.08 12.36
N ASN A 83 10.52 -5.40 12.37
CA ASN A 83 10.59 -6.20 11.16
C ASN A 83 9.33 -6.07 10.29
N GLU A 84 8.15 -6.00 10.91
CA GLU A 84 6.89 -5.80 10.19
C GLU A 84 6.83 -4.42 9.55
N VAL A 85 7.24 -3.37 10.27
CA VAL A 85 7.34 -2.00 9.74
C VAL A 85 8.25 -1.97 8.52
N VAL A 86 9.45 -2.58 8.60
CA VAL A 86 10.37 -2.66 7.47
C VAL A 86 9.76 -3.44 6.31
N ARG A 87 9.03 -4.53 6.57
CA ARG A 87 8.36 -5.32 5.53
C ARG A 87 7.32 -4.52 4.76
N VAL A 88 6.40 -3.86 5.47
CA VAL A 88 5.26 -3.14 4.86
C VAL A 88 5.73 -1.88 4.13
N MET A 89 6.80 -1.25 4.62
CA MET A 89 7.33 -0.02 4.03
C MET A 89 8.38 -0.26 2.92
N SER A 90 8.77 -1.50 2.66
CA SER A 90 9.76 -1.86 1.64
C SER A 90 9.11 -2.39 0.37
N SER A 91 9.81 -2.23 -0.75
CA SER A 91 9.54 -3.05 -1.93
C SER A 91 9.99 -4.50 -1.70
N PRO A 92 9.46 -5.48 -2.46
CA PRO A 92 9.85 -6.88 -2.32
C PRO A 92 11.36 -7.13 -2.43
N GLU A 93 12.05 -6.43 -3.33
CA GLU A 93 13.51 -6.52 -3.53
C GLU A 93 14.27 -6.05 -2.29
N VAL A 94 13.92 -4.87 -1.75
CA VAL A 94 14.59 -4.28 -0.59
C VAL A 94 14.37 -5.15 0.65
N PHE A 95 13.15 -5.64 0.84
CA PHE A 95 12.83 -6.52 1.95
C PHE A 95 13.56 -7.85 1.86
N TYR A 96 13.73 -8.41 0.65
CA TYR A 96 14.50 -9.63 0.45
C TYR A 96 15.95 -9.47 0.92
N HIS A 97 16.61 -8.37 0.56
CA HIS A 97 17.97 -8.08 1.03
C HIS A 97 18.03 -7.89 2.54
N PHE A 98 17.09 -7.13 3.11
CA PHE A 98 17.00 -6.95 4.56
C PHE A 98 16.82 -8.28 5.29
N ARG A 99 15.91 -9.14 4.82
CA ARG A 99 15.65 -10.46 5.40
C ARG A 99 16.90 -11.33 5.41
N ARG A 100 17.69 -11.32 4.33
CA ARG A 100 18.97 -12.04 4.26
C ARG A 100 20.02 -11.48 5.21
N TYR A 101 20.03 -10.17 5.43
CA TYR A 101 20.93 -9.53 6.37
C TYR A 101 20.64 -9.94 7.83
N ILE A 102 19.36 -9.93 8.22
CA ILE A 102 18.94 -10.31 9.58
C ILE A 102 18.85 -11.82 9.80
N ASP A 103 18.93 -12.65 8.76
CA ASP A 103 18.79 -14.11 8.88
C ASP A 103 19.77 -14.69 9.91
N PRO A 104 19.33 -15.51 10.89
CA PRO A 104 20.23 -16.19 11.84
C PRO A 104 21.33 -17.03 11.17
N ALA A 105 21.13 -17.48 9.92
CA ALA A 105 22.16 -18.16 9.14
C ALA A 105 23.33 -17.25 8.75
N ASN A 106 23.14 -15.92 8.75
CA ASN A 106 24.21 -14.96 8.55
C ASN A 106 25.00 -14.77 9.86
N PRO A 107 26.31 -15.08 9.91
CA PRO A 107 27.13 -14.86 11.11
C PRO A 107 27.15 -13.40 11.57
N GLY A 108 27.00 -12.45 10.64
CA GLY A 108 26.91 -11.02 10.91
C GLY A 108 25.49 -10.52 11.24
N SER A 109 24.51 -11.41 11.43
CA SER A 109 23.16 -10.99 11.76
C SER A 109 23.11 -10.30 13.13
N PRO A 110 22.34 -9.20 13.27
CA PRO A 110 22.06 -8.57 14.56
C PRO A 110 21.55 -9.56 15.62
N TYR A 111 20.81 -10.61 15.22
CA TYR A 111 20.34 -11.67 16.13
C TYR A 111 21.49 -12.41 16.80
N ASN A 112 22.57 -12.65 16.05
CA ASN A 112 23.73 -13.38 16.54
C ASN A 112 24.68 -12.48 17.34
N ILE A 113 24.79 -11.21 16.96
CA ILE A 113 25.71 -10.24 17.58
C ILE A 113 25.16 -9.73 18.92
N PHE A 114 23.92 -9.25 18.93
CA PHE A 114 23.33 -8.59 20.10
C PHE A 114 22.50 -9.55 20.97
N GLY A 115 21.97 -10.62 20.38
CA GLY A 115 21.21 -11.63 21.09
C GLY A 115 19.99 -11.05 21.81
N THR A 116 19.67 -11.61 22.98
CA THR A 116 18.53 -11.16 23.81
C THR A 116 18.92 -10.15 24.88
N LYS A 117 20.14 -9.58 24.82
CA LYS A 117 20.60 -8.64 25.84
C LYS A 117 19.84 -7.33 25.68
N ILE A 118 19.08 -6.98 26.73
CA ILE A 118 18.36 -5.72 26.82
C ILE A 118 19.42 -4.65 27.13
N GLU A 119 19.75 -3.78 26.18
CA GLU A 119 20.37 -2.51 26.53
C GLU A 119 19.34 -1.71 27.32
N ARG A 120 19.46 -1.73 28.65
CA ARG A 120 18.78 -0.77 29.53
C ARG A 120 19.43 0.58 29.27
N PHE A 121 18.75 1.42 28.51
CA PHE A 121 18.96 2.86 28.53
C PHE A 121 18.34 3.45 29.80
#